data_AF-A0A9P5ZUD7-F1
#
_entry.id   AF-A0A9P5ZUD7-F1
#
_cell.length_a   1.000
_cell.length_b   1.000
_cell.length_c   1.000
_cell.angle_alpha   90.00
_cell.angle_beta   90.00
_cell.angle_gamma   90.00
#
_symmetry.space_group_name_H-M   'P 1'
#
loop_
_entity.id
_entity.type
_entity.pdbx_description
1 polymer ?
#
loop_
_entity_poly.entity_id
_entity_poly.type
_entity_poly.pdbx_seq_one_letter_code
_entity_poly.pdbx_strand_id
1 'polypeptide(L)'
;MPCSTLQPIDYITGYENGLGAKVNVTYAPFSDRTTYTANATPETDDNEVGSPLPAINGLSRNVPFTSALSSTSASAISAVGAHSRSQIVYFPSYVVSQHSQGPYAAQSSVLDETQYIYKNARYSYDGREWEGFESIAKMSKTLGSQVITKSYQEFPLLRQSKFMSSVVANTGTLLRTTSNVWSSTSGNSSKTQHIALSSVKDSYYISKITHTFAFWRAF
;
A
#
# COMPACT_ATOMS: atom_id res chain seq x y z
N MET A 1 19.01 -8.08 -3.93
CA MET A 1 17.70 -8.66 -3.58
C MET A 1 17.76 -10.15 -3.88
N PRO A 2 17.22 -11.03 -3.02
CA PRO A 2 17.20 -12.46 -3.30
C PRO A 2 16.41 -12.71 -4.59
N CYS A 3 17.11 -13.18 -5.63
CA CYS A 3 16.49 -13.69 -6.84
C CYS A 3 16.21 -15.17 -6.58
N SER A 4 15.05 -15.45 -5.98
CA SER A 4 14.63 -16.81 -5.67
C SER A 4 13.25 -17.02 -6.24
N THR A 5 13.13 -17.99 -7.14
CA THR A 5 11.84 -18.52 -7.63
C THR A 5 11.22 -19.52 -6.65
N LEU A 6 11.89 -19.83 -5.54
CA LEU A 6 11.44 -20.76 -4.51
C LEU A 6 10.55 -20.03 -3.49
N GLN A 7 9.47 -20.71 -3.08
CA GLN A 7 8.61 -20.25 -1.98
C GLN A 7 9.43 -20.09 -0.70
N PRO A 8 9.17 -19.05 0.12
CA PRO A 8 9.85 -18.86 1.38
C PRO A 8 9.50 -20.00 2.36
N ILE A 9 10.52 -20.57 3.01
CA ILE A 9 10.42 -21.80 3.81
C ILE A 9 9.54 -21.62 5.06
N ASP A 10 9.60 -20.44 5.69
CA ASP A 10 8.92 -20.16 6.97
C ASP A 10 7.53 -19.52 6.81
N TYR A 11 6.95 -19.56 5.61
CA TYR A 11 5.67 -18.91 5.31
C TYR A 11 4.54 -19.93 5.25
N ILE A 12 3.35 -19.51 5.66
CA ILE A 12 2.15 -20.34 5.57
C ILE A 12 1.72 -20.39 4.10
N THR A 13 2.02 -21.50 3.42
CA THR A 13 1.63 -21.72 2.02
C THR A 13 0.27 -22.37 1.89
N GLY A 14 -0.32 -22.88 2.97
CA GLY A 14 -1.65 -23.46 2.91
C GLY A 14 -2.19 -23.88 4.26
N TYR A 15 -3.50 -24.11 4.26
CA TYR A 15 -4.26 -24.59 5.39
C TYR A 15 -5.38 -25.49 4.89
N GLU A 16 -5.53 -26.64 5.53
CA GLU A 16 -6.67 -27.53 5.30
C GLU A 16 -7.39 -27.68 6.64
N ASN A 17 -8.68 -27.34 6.66
CA ASN A 17 -9.49 -27.71 7.82
C ASN A 17 -9.85 -29.20 7.69
N GLY A 18 -9.98 -29.91 8.81
CA GLY A 18 -10.43 -31.31 8.81
C GLY A 18 -11.86 -31.53 8.28
N LEU A 19 -12.50 -30.48 7.75
CA LEU A 19 -13.79 -30.45 7.09
C LEU A 19 -13.65 -30.27 5.56
N GLY A 20 -12.42 -30.36 5.04
CA GLY A 20 -12.10 -30.41 3.60
C GLY A 20 -12.07 -29.08 2.85
N ALA A 21 -12.11 -27.94 3.53
CA ALA A 21 -11.77 -26.66 2.94
C ALA A 21 -10.25 -26.55 2.85
N LYS A 22 -9.75 -26.26 1.64
CA LYS A 22 -8.32 -26.12 1.37
C LYS A 22 -8.02 -24.71 0.88
N VAL A 23 -7.10 -24.06 1.57
CA VAL A 23 -6.53 -22.76 1.22
C VAL A 23 -5.08 -22.97 0.82
N ASN A 24 -4.67 -22.34 -0.27
CA ASN A 24 -3.30 -22.33 -0.73
C ASN A 24 -2.88 -20.91 -1.09
N VAL A 25 -1.67 -20.54 -0.71
CA VAL A 25 -1.07 -19.22 -0.86
C VAL A 25 0.29 -19.39 -1.54
N THR A 26 0.48 -18.66 -2.62
CA THR A 26 1.75 -18.58 -3.34
C THR A 26 2.33 -17.19 -3.13
N TYR A 27 3.62 -17.13 -2.87
CA TYR A 27 4.37 -15.90 -2.72
C TYR A 27 5.28 -15.64 -3.93
N ALA A 28 5.54 -14.37 -4.23
CA ALA A 28 6.54 -13.95 -5.20
C ALA A 28 7.50 -12.94 -4.56
N PRO A 29 8.80 -12.95 -4.92
CA PRO A 29 9.74 -11.96 -4.43
C PRO A 29 9.45 -10.60 -5.04
N PHE A 30 9.84 -9.50 -4.38
CA PHE A 30 9.75 -8.16 -5.00
C PHE A 30 10.58 -7.98 -6.27
N SER A 31 11.52 -8.90 -6.56
CA SER A 31 12.22 -8.90 -7.84
C SER A 31 11.35 -9.40 -9.01
N ASP A 32 10.23 -10.06 -8.74
CA ASP A 32 9.31 -10.56 -9.76
C ASP A 32 8.46 -9.42 -10.33
N ARG A 33 8.75 -9.06 -11.59
CA ARG A 33 8.07 -7.98 -12.31
C ARG A 33 6.63 -8.31 -12.71
N THR A 34 6.24 -9.58 -12.68
CA THR A 34 4.85 -9.98 -12.99
C THR A 34 3.92 -9.71 -11.81
N THR A 35 4.45 -9.77 -10.59
CA THR A 35 3.70 -9.53 -9.34
C THR A 35 3.93 -8.11 -8.78
N TYR A 36 5.11 -7.53 -8.97
CA TYR A 36 5.47 -6.23 -8.41
C TYR A 36 6.16 -5.31 -9.41
N THR A 37 5.71 -4.06 -9.52
CA THR A 37 6.35 -3.03 -10.33
C THR A 37 6.71 -1.80 -9.48
N ALA A 38 7.91 -1.28 -9.70
CA ALA A 38 8.46 -0.11 -9.02
C ALA A 38 8.81 0.94 -10.10
N ASN A 39 7.90 1.88 -10.35
CA ASN A 39 8.07 2.93 -11.36
C ASN A 39 7.93 4.30 -10.69
N ALA A 40 8.96 5.15 -10.87
CA ALA A 40 8.97 6.53 -10.36
C ALA A 40 8.24 7.52 -11.29
N THR A 41 7.91 7.11 -12.52
CA THR A 41 7.24 7.96 -13.51
C THR A 41 5.72 7.81 -13.42
N PRO A 42 4.95 8.92 -13.45
CA PRO A 42 3.51 8.91 -13.66
C PRO A 42 3.15 8.05 -14.87
N GLU A 43 2.15 7.18 -14.75
CA GLU A 43 1.52 6.62 -15.95
C GLU A 43 0.68 7.73 -16.58
N THR A 44 0.84 7.89 -17.90
CA THR A 44 0.43 9.03 -18.73
C THR A 44 -1.05 9.39 -18.75
N ASP A 45 -1.92 8.65 -18.05
CA ASP A 45 -3.38 8.88 -18.04
C ASP A 45 -3.93 9.45 -16.73
N ASP A 46 -3.13 9.49 -15.67
CA ASP A 46 -3.48 10.16 -14.43
C ASP A 46 -2.42 11.23 -14.17
N ASN A 47 -2.81 12.49 -14.01
CA ASN A 47 -1.93 13.58 -13.52
C ASN A 47 -1.42 13.33 -12.07
N GLU A 48 -1.35 12.08 -11.63
CA GLU A 48 -0.80 11.64 -10.36
C GLU A 48 0.71 11.54 -10.50
N VAL A 49 1.42 12.40 -9.77
CA VAL A 49 2.87 12.30 -9.57
C VAL A 49 3.15 10.91 -9.01
N GLY A 50 3.74 10.02 -9.84
CA GLY A 50 4.20 8.71 -9.40
C GLY A 50 5.09 8.84 -8.17
N SER A 51 5.07 7.83 -7.28
CA SER A 51 5.88 7.86 -6.06
C SER A 51 7.34 8.23 -6.38
N PRO A 52 7.91 9.30 -5.80
CA PRO A 52 9.31 9.66 -6.02
C PRO A 52 10.28 8.62 -5.44
N LEU A 53 9.77 7.69 -4.63
CA LEU A 53 10.53 6.62 -3.98
C LEU A 53 9.75 5.29 -4.15
N PRO A 54 9.76 4.65 -5.35
CA PRO A 54 9.52 3.21 -5.37
C PRO A 54 10.57 2.56 -4.46
N ALA A 55 10.27 1.49 -3.71
CA ALA A 55 11.23 0.86 -2.79
C ALA A 55 12.55 0.42 -3.47
N ILE A 56 13.46 1.37 -3.65
CA ILE A 56 14.88 1.20 -3.89
C ILE A 56 15.49 1.30 -2.50
N ASN A 57 16.15 0.24 -2.05
CA ASN A 57 16.94 0.15 -0.82
C ASN A 57 17.19 1.50 -0.12
N GLY A 58 16.24 1.93 0.71
CA GLY A 58 16.33 3.17 1.47
C GLY A 58 17.45 3.06 2.48
N LEU A 59 18.53 3.81 2.26
CA LEU A 59 19.53 4.06 3.29
C LEU A 59 18.92 5.03 4.29
N SER A 60 18.48 4.53 5.46
CA SER A 60 18.15 5.41 6.57
C SER A 60 19.46 5.97 7.15
N ARG A 61 19.64 7.28 7.10
CA ARG A 61 20.81 7.96 7.68
C ARG A 61 20.37 8.67 8.95
N ASN A 62 20.61 8.05 10.10
CA ASN A 62 20.39 8.69 11.38
C ASN A 62 21.65 9.48 11.76
N VAL A 63 21.50 10.80 11.98
CA VAL A 63 22.56 11.67 12.48
C VAL A 63 22.14 12.19 13.86
N PRO A 64 22.43 11.47 14.95
CA PRO A 64 22.26 12.01 16.29
C PRO A 64 23.22 13.19 16.48
N PHE A 65 22.68 14.33 16.87
CA PHE A 65 23.44 15.43 17.45
C PHE A 65 23.10 15.51 18.94
N THR A 66 24.12 15.72 19.76
CA THR A 66 23.93 16.05 21.17
C THR A 66 24.51 17.44 21.38
N SER A 67 23.69 18.37 21.86
CA SER A 67 24.17 19.66 22.33
C SER A 67 24.13 19.65 23.86
N ALA A 68 25.27 19.94 24.48
CA ALA A 68 25.28 20.20 25.91
C ALA A 68 24.62 21.58 26.13
N LEU A 69 23.43 21.60 26.75
CA LEU A 69 22.81 22.83 27.24
C LEU A 69 23.58 23.29 28.49
N SER A 70 24.73 23.94 28.31
CA SER A 70 25.41 24.62 29.43
C SER A 70 24.78 25.99 29.64
N SER A 71 24.35 26.29 30.86
CA SER A 71 23.74 27.57 31.27
C SER A 71 24.72 28.77 31.28
N THR A 72 25.96 28.56 30.86
CA THR A 72 27.03 29.56 30.87
C THR A 72 27.60 29.69 29.45
N SER A 73 27.16 30.76 28.78
CA SER A 73 27.63 31.26 27.47
C SER A 73 27.00 30.63 26.23
N ALA A 74 26.31 31.46 25.44
CA ALA A 74 25.66 31.16 24.16
C ALA A 74 26.61 30.69 23.03
N SER A 75 27.90 30.50 23.33
CA SER A 75 28.97 30.22 22.37
C SER A 75 29.60 28.84 22.54
N ALA A 76 29.20 28.05 23.55
CA ALA A 76 29.79 26.74 23.84
C ALA A 76 29.05 25.57 23.16
N ILE A 77 28.56 25.76 21.93
CA ILE A 77 28.15 24.63 21.09
C ILE A 77 29.43 23.94 20.61
N SER A 78 30.01 23.10 21.47
CA SER A 78 31.02 22.16 21.01
C SER A 78 30.30 21.15 20.10
N ALA A 79 30.63 21.16 18.82
CA ALA A 79 30.15 20.18 17.86
C ALA A 79 30.76 18.82 18.21
N VAL A 80 30.18 18.13 19.21
CA VAL A 80 30.47 16.72 19.45
C VAL A 80 30.15 16.00 18.15
N GLY A 81 31.18 15.40 17.54
CA GLY A 81 31.16 14.92 16.17
C GLY A 81 29.89 14.13 15.87
N ALA A 82 29.07 14.67 14.98
CA ALA A 82 27.83 14.02 14.58
C ALA A 82 28.17 12.69 13.90
N HIS A 83 27.90 11.57 14.58
CA HIS A 83 28.17 10.25 14.04
C HIS A 83 27.00 9.79 13.18
N SER A 84 27.16 9.79 11.86
CA SER A 84 26.13 9.26 10.98
C SER A 84 26.13 7.73 11.04
N ARG A 85 25.01 7.14 11.46
CA ARG A 85 24.77 5.70 11.35
C ARG A 85 23.84 5.46 10.15
N SER A 86 24.36 4.78 9.14
CA SER A 86 23.54 4.27 8.04
C SER A 86 23.02 2.89 8.43
N GLN A 87 21.71 2.70 8.38
CA GLN A 87 21.08 1.39 8.59
C GLN A 87 20.33 0.99 7.32
N ILE A 88 20.61 -0.24 6.87
CA ILE A 88 19.83 -0.90 5.82
C ILE A 88 18.52 -1.32 6.47
N VAL A 89 17.41 -0.79 5.96
CA VAL A 89 16.06 -1.21 6.35
C VAL A 89 15.75 -2.49 5.59
N TYR A 90 15.35 -3.56 6.29
CA TYR A 90 14.95 -4.81 5.67
C TYR A 90 13.54 -4.67 5.08
N PHE A 91 13.46 -4.79 3.76
CA PHE A 91 12.19 -4.88 3.02
C PHE A 91 11.55 -6.26 3.24
N PRO A 92 10.21 -6.39 3.30
CA PRO A 92 9.55 -7.64 2.99
C PRO A 92 10.17 -8.18 1.72
N SER A 93 10.68 -9.41 1.74
CA SER A 93 11.32 -9.97 0.53
C SER A 93 10.30 -10.55 -0.44
N TYR A 94 9.10 -10.87 0.06
CA TYR A 94 8.04 -11.57 -0.63
C TYR A 94 6.67 -10.92 -0.39
N VAL A 95 5.80 -11.05 -1.38
CA VAL A 95 4.38 -10.71 -1.32
C VAL A 95 3.54 -11.89 -1.79
N VAL A 96 2.26 -11.93 -1.40
CA VAL A 96 1.33 -12.95 -1.89
C VAL A 96 1.07 -12.68 -3.37
N SER A 97 1.47 -13.58 -4.27
CA SER A 97 1.15 -13.46 -5.70
C SER A 97 -0.21 -14.08 -6.03
N GLN A 98 -0.57 -15.15 -5.33
CA GLN A 98 -1.81 -15.88 -5.58
C GLN A 98 -2.38 -16.45 -4.29
N HIS A 99 -3.70 -16.43 -4.20
CA HIS A 99 -4.49 -17.11 -3.18
C HIS A 99 -5.52 -17.97 -3.89
N SER A 100 -5.62 -19.24 -3.52
CA SER A 100 -6.64 -20.15 -4.05
C SER A 100 -7.37 -20.86 -2.92
N GLN A 101 -8.69 -20.89 -3.00
CA GLN A 101 -9.55 -21.62 -2.07
C GLN A 101 -10.41 -22.63 -2.84
N GLY A 102 -10.45 -23.87 -2.35
CA GLY A 102 -11.33 -24.92 -2.84
C GLY A 102 -12.38 -25.28 -1.78
N PRO A 103 -13.69 -25.29 -2.11
CA PRO A 103 -14.72 -25.77 -1.21
C PRO A 103 -14.73 -27.30 -1.10
N TYR A 104 -15.21 -27.81 0.05
CA TYR A 104 -15.48 -29.23 0.27
C TYR A 104 -16.76 -29.70 -0.44
N ALA A 105 -16.68 -30.90 -1.02
CA ALA A 105 -17.74 -31.85 -1.42
C ALA A 105 -18.83 -31.45 -2.44
N ALA A 106 -19.22 -30.19 -2.61
CA ALA A 106 -20.34 -29.84 -3.51
C ALA A 106 -19.92 -29.54 -4.97
N GLN A 107 -18.73 -28.95 -5.16
CA GLN A 107 -18.18 -28.60 -6.48
C GLN A 107 -16.66 -28.72 -6.45
N SER A 108 -16.13 -29.95 -6.54
CA SER A 108 -14.68 -30.22 -6.55
C SER A 108 -13.94 -29.57 -7.73
N SER A 109 -14.67 -29.09 -8.75
CA SER A 109 -14.12 -28.43 -9.93
C SER A 109 -13.96 -26.91 -9.79
N VAL A 110 -14.55 -26.28 -8.76
CA VAL A 110 -14.53 -24.82 -8.63
C VAL A 110 -13.41 -24.42 -7.67
N LEU A 111 -12.28 -24.01 -8.23
CA LEU A 111 -11.17 -23.41 -7.51
C LEU A 111 -11.31 -21.88 -7.61
N ASP A 112 -11.56 -21.22 -6.48
CA ASP A 112 -11.57 -19.76 -6.45
C ASP A 112 -10.16 -19.22 -6.27
N GLU A 113 -9.60 -18.76 -7.39
CA GLU A 113 -8.26 -18.20 -7.47
C GLU A 113 -8.31 -16.67 -7.57
N THR A 114 -7.56 -16.02 -6.70
CA THR A 114 -7.29 -14.60 -6.74
C THR A 114 -5.80 -14.36 -6.95
N GLN A 115 -5.46 -13.60 -7.98
CA GLN A 115 -4.10 -13.14 -8.26
C GLN A 115 -3.93 -11.70 -7.81
N TYR A 116 -2.73 -11.36 -7.34
CA TYR A 116 -2.40 -10.04 -6.83
C TYR A 116 -1.26 -9.41 -7.65
N ILE A 117 -1.40 -8.12 -7.95
CA ILE A 117 -0.35 -7.31 -8.56
C ILE A 117 -0.20 -6.05 -7.71
N TYR A 118 1.05 -5.70 -7.40
CA TYR A 118 1.38 -4.61 -6.50
C TYR A 118 2.21 -3.55 -7.23
N LYS A 119 1.97 -2.29 -6.90
CA LYS A 119 2.75 -1.17 -7.42
C LYS A 119 3.29 -0.31 -6.27
N ASN A 120 4.56 0.08 -6.40
CA ASN A 120 5.25 1.05 -5.55
C ASN A 120 5.06 0.81 -4.05
N ALA A 121 5.89 -0.07 -3.50
CA ALA A 121 6.07 -0.26 -2.07
C ALA A 121 6.62 1.01 -1.40
N ARG A 122 6.02 1.47 -0.29
CA ARG A 122 6.43 2.69 0.42
C ARG A 122 6.82 2.44 1.88
N TYR A 123 7.75 3.26 2.34
CA TYR A 123 8.19 3.34 3.73
C TYR A 123 8.11 4.78 4.20
N SER A 124 7.97 4.94 5.51
CA SER A 124 8.02 6.23 6.16
C SER A 124 9.32 6.97 5.85
N TYR A 125 9.28 8.30 5.90
CA TYR A 125 10.45 9.14 5.60
C TYR A 125 11.65 8.84 6.50
N ASP A 126 11.41 8.43 7.75
CA ASP A 126 12.46 7.98 8.67
C ASP A 126 12.93 6.52 8.42
N GLY A 127 12.32 5.83 7.45
CA GLY A 127 12.62 4.48 7.01
C GLY A 127 12.21 3.39 8.01
N ARG A 128 11.48 3.74 9.07
CA ARG A 128 11.21 2.82 10.18
C ARG A 128 9.93 2.02 10.02
N GLU A 129 9.00 2.49 9.20
CA GLU A 129 7.66 1.93 9.11
C GLU A 129 7.28 1.60 7.67
N TRP A 130 6.72 0.41 7.49
CA TRP A 130 6.10 -0.02 6.24
C TRP A 130 4.76 0.71 6.05
N GLU A 131 4.62 1.45 4.97
CA GLU A 131 3.41 2.24 4.67
C GLU A 131 2.44 1.51 3.75
N GLY A 132 2.85 0.40 3.14
CA GLY A 132 2.04 -0.37 2.20
C GLY A 132 2.39 -0.08 0.74
N PHE A 133 1.42 -0.35 -0.13
CA PHE A 133 1.54 -0.16 -1.58
C PHE A 133 0.73 1.05 -2.04
N GLU A 134 1.21 1.69 -3.10
CA GLU A 134 0.46 2.69 -3.85
C GLU A 134 -0.79 2.11 -4.46
N SER A 135 -0.65 0.97 -5.14
CA SER A 135 -1.80 0.25 -5.64
C SER A 135 -1.65 -1.25 -5.50
N ILE A 136 -2.82 -1.88 -5.34
CA ILE A 136 -2.99 -3.32 -5.29
C ILE A 136 -4.12 -3.66 -6.26
N ALA A 137 -3.81 -4.45 -7.29
CA ALA A 137 -4.80 -5.05 -8.15
C ALA A 137 -5.04 -6.49 -7.72
N LYS A 138 -6.32 -6.88 -7.64
CA LYS A 138 -6.78 -8.23 -7.33
C LYS A 138 -7.60 -8.73 -8.49
N MET A 139 -7.25 -9.88 -9.04
CA MET A 139 -7.97 -10.51 -10.15
C MET A 139 -8.57 -11.81 -9.65
N SER A 140 -9.90 -11.89 -9.57
CA SER A 140 -10.59 -13.13 -9.22
C SER A 140 -11.01 -13.84 -10.50
N LYS A 141 -10.50 -15.05 -10.71
CA LYS A 141 -10.84 -15.89 -11.86
C LYS A 141 -12.31 -16.31 -11.82
N THR A 142 -12.80 -16.70 -10.65
CA THR A 142 -14.18 -17.19 -10.48
C THR A 142 -15.21 -16.09 -10.67
N LEU A 143 -14.93 -14.89 -10.16
CA LEU A 143 -15.81 -13.73 -10.35
C LEU A 143 -15.63 -13.05 -11.72
N GLY A 144 -14.61 -13.44 -12.49
CA GLY A 144 -14.26 -12.79 -13.76
C GLY A 144 -14.05 -11.28 -13.62
N SER A 145 -13.57 -10.82 -12.45
CA SER A 145 -13.46 -9.40 -12.12
C SER A 145 -12.07 -9.04 -11.63
N GLN A 146 -11.69 -7.79 -11.85
CA GLN A 146 -10.47 -7.18 -11.38
C GLN A 146 -10.82 -5.95 -10.54
N VAL A 147 -10.24 -5.88 -9.34
CA VAL A 147 -10.37 -4.75 -8.43
C VAL A 147 -9.01 -4.10 -8.27
N ILE A 148 -8.90 -2.82 -8.61
CA ILE A 148 -7.72 -2.00 -8.40
C ILE A 148 -8.01 -1.06 -7.23
N THR A 149 -7.20 -1.13 -6.18
CA THR A 149 -7.25 -0.21 -5.05
C THR A 149 -6.01 0.67 -5.07
N LYS A 150 -6.18 1.99 -5.04
CA LYS A 150 -5.13 2.98 -4.82
C LYS A 150 -5.25 3.57 -3.41
N SER A 151 -4.14 3.63 -2.69
CA SER A 151 -4.07 4.19 -1.33
C SER A 151 -3.91 5.72 -1.36
N TYR A 152 -4.33 6.41 -0.30
CA TYR A 152 -3.97 7.81 -0.10
C TYR A 152 -2.51 7.91 0.37
N GLN A 153 -1.70 8.72 -0.30
CA GLN A 153 -0.25 8.72 -0.08
C GLN A 153 0.36 10.12 0.06
N GLU A 154 -0.47 11.14 0.17
CA GLU A 154 -0.02 12.51 0.44
C GLU A 154 0.20 12.70 1.95
N PHE A 155 1.04 13.67 2.33
CA PHE A 155 1.23 14.03 3.74
C PHE A 155 0.07 14.90 4.24
N PRO A 156 -0.44 14.69 5.47
CA PRO A 156 -0.10 13.57 6.37
C PRO A 156 -0.57 12.21 5.83
N LEU A 157 0.26 11.18 5.98
CA LEU A 157 -0.06 9.87 5.43
C LEU A 157 -1.34 9.28 6.05
N LEU A 158 -2.28 8.89 5.20
CA LEU A 158 -3.45 8.09 5.57
C LEU A 158 -3.36 6.71 4.92
N ARG A 159 -3.36 5.65 5.73
CA ARG A 159 -3.42 4.25 5.24
C ARG A 159 -4.82 3.84 4.76
N GLN A 160 -5.56 4.78 4.20
CA GLN A 160 -6.93 4.60 3.74
C GLN A 160 -6.96 4.57 2.21
N SER A 161 -8.00 3.96 1.64
CA SER A 161 -8.17 3.97 0.19
C SER A 161 -8.48 5.38 -0.31
N LYS A 162 -7.78 5.80 -1.37
CA LYS A 162 -8.09 7.00 -2.14
C LYS A 162 -9.06 6.67 -3.25
N PHE A 163 -8.84 5.55 -3.93
CA PHE A 163 -9.63 5.15 -5.08
C PHE A 163 -9.74 3.63 -5.17
N MET A 164 -10.88 3.15 -5.61
CA MET A 164 -11.11 1.75 -5.91
C MET A 164 -11.91 1.64 -7.20
N SER A 165 -11.43 0.83 -8.14
CA SER A 165 -12.14 0.50 -9.37
C SER A 165 -12.34 -1.01 -9.43
N SER A 166 -13.54 -1.43 -9.80
CA SER A 166 -13.88 -2.82 -10.10
C SER A 166 -14.33 -2.90 -11.55
N VAL A 167 -13.70 -3.78 -12.32
CA VAL A 167 -13.96 -4.01 -13.74
C VAL A 167 -14.15 -5.50 -14.01
N VAL A 168 -14.82 -5.83 -15.11
CA VAL A 168 -14.80 -7.18 -15.65
C VAL A 168 -13.39 -7.46 -16.21
N ALA A 169 -12.76 -8.55 -15.77
CA ALA A 169 -11.34 -8.81 -16.04
C ALA A 169 -11.03 -8.94 -17.54
N ASN A 170 -11.93 -9.55 -18.32
CA ASN A 170 -11.69 -9.82 -19.74
C ASN A 170 -12.02 -8.65 -20.67
N THR A 171 -13.02 -7.84 -20.31
CA THR A 171 -13.54 -6.78 -21.18
C THR A 171 -13.15 -5.37 -20.70
N GLY A 172 -12.61 -5.25 -19.48
CA GLY A 172 -12.34 -3.96 -18.84
C GLY A 172 -13.61 -3.16 -18.53
N THR A 173 -14.79 -3.76 -18.67
CA THR A 173 -16.06 -3.06 -18.45
C THR A 173 -16.17 -2.64 -16.99
N LEU A 174 -16.33 -1.34 -16.74
CA LEU A 174 -16.42 -0.80 -15.40
C LEU A 174 -17.69 -1.29 -14.69
N LEU A 175 -17.53 -1.93 -13.54
CA LEU A 175 -18.62 -2.39 -12.68
C LEU A 175 -18.93 -1.35 -11.60
N ARG A 176 -17.88 -0.85 -10.95
CA ARG A 176 -17.98 0.12 -9.86
C ARG A 176 -16.72 0.95 -9.76
N THR A 177 -16.86 2.24 -9.47
CA THR A 177 -15.78 3.04 -8.88
C THR A 177 -16.20 3.60 -7.53
N THR A 178 -15.24 3.72 -6.64
CA THR A 178 -15.33 4.44 -5.37
C THR A 178 -14.15 5.39 -5.30
N SER A 179 -14.39 6.68 -5.14
CA SER A 179 -13.36 7.70 -4.94
C SER A 179 -13.59 8.39 -3.61
N ASN A 180 -12.56 8.41 -2.78
CA ASN A 180 -12.55 9.07 -1.48
C ASN A 180 -11.71 10.34 -1.60
N VAL A 181 -12.34 11.48 -1.41
CA VAL A 181 -11.66 12.77 -1.37
C VAL A 181 -11.33 13.08 0.08
N TRP A 182 -10.05 13.25 0.35
CA TRP A 182 -9.52 13.60 1.65
C TRP A 182 -9.06 15.05 1.61
N SER A 183 -9.41 15.83 2.64
CA SER A 183 -8.99 17.24 2.75
C SER A 183 -8.18 17.43 4.02
N SER A 184 -6.97 18.00 3.88
CA SER A 184 -6.15 18.43 5.00
C SER A 184 -6.58 19.81 5.47
N THR A 185 -6.90 19.95 6.75
CA THR A 185 -7.19 21.24 7.38
C THR A 185 -6.08 21.55 8.38
N SER A 186 -5.53 22.75 8.27
CA SER A 186 -4.52 23.24 9.21
C SER A 186 -5.19 23.65 10.52
N GLY A 187 -4.69 23.13 11.64
CA GLY A 187 -5.05 23.53 12.99
C GLY A 187 -3.90 24.27 13.66
N ASN A 188 -4.20 24.99 14.73
CA ASN A 188 -3.20 25.60 15.63
C ASN A 188 -2.14 26.44 14.88
N SER A 189 -2.56 27.43 14.10
CA SER A 189 -1.64 28.29 13.31
C SER A 189 -0.68 27.51 12.40
N SER A 190 -1.18 26.47 11.73
CA SER A 190 -0.41 25.58 10.84
C SER A 190 0.63 24.70 11.53
N LYS A 191 0.61 24.63 12.87
CA LYS A 191 1.48 23.71 13.63
C LYS A 191 0.93 22.29 13.67
N THR A 192 -0.37 22.12 13.47
CA THR A 192 -1.00 20.81 13.35
C THR A 192 -1.77 20.71 12.05
N GLN A 193 -1.82 19.51 11.48
CA GLN A 193 -2.65 19.20 10.33
C GLN A 193 -3.50 17.99 10.70
N HIS A 194 -4.79 18.06 10.39
CA HIS A 194 -5.67 16.90 10.46
C HIS A 194 -6.28 16.68 9.09
N ILE A 195 -6.53 15.42 8.75
CA ILE A 195 -7.21 15.06 7.51
C ILE A 195 -8.58 14.51 7.84
N ALA A 196 -9.57 14.99 7.11
CA ALA A 196 -10.93 14.47 7.16
C ALA A 196 -11.34 13.97 5.77
N LEU A 197 -12.18 12.93 5.76
CA LEU A 197 -12.88 12.50 4.55
C LEU A 197 -13.90 13.56 4.20
N SER A 198 -13.68 14.31 3.12
CA SER A 198 -14.56 15.40 2.72
C SER A 198 -15.73 14.90 1.88
N SER A 199 -15.50 13.90 1.03
CA SER A 199 -16.55 13.27 0.25
C SER A 199 -16.17 11.85 -0.17
N VAL A 200 -17.20 11.03 -0.36
CA VAL A 200 -17.11 9.74 -1.03
C VAL A 200 -17.96 9.85 -2.28
N LYS A 201 -17.43 9.39 -3.42
CA LYS A 201 -18.17 9.25 -4.67
C LYS A 201 -18.17 7.79 -5.09
N ASP A 202 -19.35 7.19 -5.09
CA ASP A 202 -19.58 5.89 -5.70
C ASP A 202 -20.19 6.06 -7.10
N SER A 203 -19.86 5.17 -8.02
CA SER A 203 -20.49 5.09 -9.35
C SER A 203 -20.57 3.64 -9.78
N TYR A 204 -21.66 3.25 -10.45
CA TYR A 204 -21.96 1.86 -10.82
C TYR A 204 -22.34 1.77 -12.30
N TYR A 205 -22.08 0.61 -12.91
CA TYR A 205 -22.38 0.32 -14.32
C TYR A 205 -23.84 0.61 -14.72
N ILE A 206 -24.81 0.37 -13.82
CA ILE A 206 -26.25 0.45 -14.15
C ILE A 206 -26.89 1.77 -13.67
N SER A 207 -26.17 2.60 -12.90
CA SER A 207 -26.77 3.82 -12.37
C SER A 207 -25.73 4.90 -12.16
N LYS A 208 -25.90 6.04 -12.84
CA LYS A 208 -25.26 7.31 -12.47
C LYS A 208 -25.89 7.85 -11.17
N ILE A 209 -25.89 7.06 -10.10
CA ILE A 209 -26.25 7.52 -8.77
C ILE A 209 -24.97 8.00 -8.11
N THR A 210 -24.84 9.32 -7.97
CA THR A 210 -23.78 9.95 -7.18
C THR A 210 -24.32 10.13 -5.77
N HIS A 211 -23.85 9.34 -4.82
CA HIS A 211 -24.10 9.61 -3.41
C HIS A 211 -22.95 10.47 -2.87
N THR A 212 -23.24 11.73 -2.53
CA THR A 212 -22.30 12.59 -1.81
C THR A 212 -22.64 12.49 -0.32
N PHE A 213 -21.81 11.80 0.46
CA PHE A 213 -21.90 11.82 1.90
C PHE A 213 -20.93 12.88 2.44
N ALA A 214 -21.47 13.95 3.03
CA ALA A 214 -20.69 14.92 3.78
C ALA A 214 -20.76 14.57 5.27
N PHE A 215 -19.66 14.12 5.86
CA PHE A 215 -19.58 13.92 7.30
C PHE A 215 -19.11 15.21 7.97
N TRP A 216 -20.06 15.96 8.54
CA TRP A 216 -19.75 17.00 9.50
C TRP A 216 -19.71 16.37 10.89
N ARG A 217 -18.51 16.18 11.45
CA ARG A 217 -18.36 16.05 12.91
C ARG A 217 -17.98 17.42 13.46
N ALA A 218 -18.91 18.03 14.18
CA ALA A 218 -18.60 19.13 15.07
C ALA A 218 -17.78 18.59 16.25
N PHE A 219 -16.59 19.14 16.45
CA PHE A 219 -15.87 19.12 17.73
C PHE A 219 -15.59 20.56 18.13
#